data_AF-A0AAW7M997-F1
#
_entry.id   AF-A0AAW7M997-F1
#
_cell.length_a   1.000
_cell.length_b   1.000
_cell.length_c   1.000
_cell.angle_alpha   90.00
_cell.angle_beta   90.00
_cell.angle_gamma   90.00
#
_symmetry.space_group_name_H-M   'P 1'
#
loop_
_entity.id
_entity.type
_entity.pdbx_description
1 polymer ?
#
loop_
_entity_poly.entity_id
_entity_poly.type
_entity_poly.pdbx_seq_one_letter_code
_entity_poly.pdbx_strand_id
1 'polypeptide(L)'
;MDFISGDQITLTSGEQTATIATVGAALREYVVGGREVVIPFPADELPAAFHGMVLAPWPNRLRDGKYTFDGEELQVPVSEPGRGTALHGLVSWANWSVDSVSETAVTLAYELPASPGYPFQLALAITYALGEDGLTITTVARNVGARALPYGLGFHPWFAPGGTPVDRCTLQLDASSRVTVDDRLLPTGSVPVDGDFDLRAAWSLDGVAFDDAWVDVIPDGQGRSWARLGWADGSTVEIWAGPEAKAWQVCTGDVVEGVHRAGVAIEPMTCIADAFRTGDDLITLEPGAEHTFVWGMRLV
;
A
#
# COMPACT_ATOMS: atom_id res chain seq x y z
N MET A 1 11.97 23.11 9.99
CA MET A 1 10.76 23.00 10.83
C MET A 1 10.63 21.53 11.14
N ASP A 2 10.38 21.17 12.39
CA ASP A 2 10.18 19.76 12.76
C ASP A 2 8.73 19.40 12.41
N PHE A 3 8.54 18.85 11.22
CA PHE A 3 7.24 18.38 10.75
C PHE A 3 6.85 17.10 11.51
N ILE A 4 5.57 16.91 11.80
CA ILE A 4 5.13 15.71 12.53
C ILE A 4 5.24 14.44 11.66
N SER A 5 5.26 14.60 10.33
CA SER A 5 5.56 13.54 9.36
C SER A 5 7.07 13.29 9.17
N GLY A 6 7.93 13.96 9.95
CA GLY A 6 9.38 13.83 9.89
C GLY A 6 10.02 14.66 8.77
N ASP A 7 11.27 14.34 8.45
CA ASP A 7 12.00 14.98 7.36
C ASP A 7 11.30 14.76 6.02
N GLN A 8 11.33 15.78 5.16
CA GLN A 8 10.70 15.81 3.84
C GLN A 8 11.79 15.76 2.78
N ILE A 9 11.83 14.67 2.00
CA ILE A 9 12.79 14.47 0.92
C ILE A 9 12.08 14.65 -0.41
N THR A 10 12.42 15.72 -1.14
CA THR A 10 11.88 15.97 -2.48
C THR A 10 12.84 15.46 -3.54
N LEU A 11 12.32 14.64 -4.44
CA LEU A 11 12.98 14.13 -5.64
C LEU A 11 12.45 14.87 -6.86
N THR A 12 13.31 15.08 -7.86
CA THR A 12 12.95 15.72 -9.13
C THR A 12 13.55 14.99 -10.32
N SER A 13 12.77 14.82 -11.40
CA SER A 13 13.26 14.28 -12.67
C SER A 13 12.40 14.81 -13.83
N GLY A 14 12.95 15.73 -14.63
CA GLY A 14 12.18 16.41 -15.67
C GLY A 14 10.98 17.17 -15.07
N GLU A 15 9.77 16.83 -15.51
CA GLU A 15 8.51 17.41 -14.99
C GLU A 15 7.96 16.69 -13.75
N GLN A 16 8.65 15.65 -13.27
CA GLN A 16 8.23 14.84 -12.13
C GLN A 16 8.79 15.42 -10.84
N THR A 17 7.96 15.48 -9.79
CA THR A 17 8.36 15.80 -8.43
C THR A 17 7.67 14.84 -7.47
N ALA A 18 8.43 14.22 -6.57
CA ALA A 18 7.89 13.38 -5.50
C ALA A 18 8.43 13.84 -4.15
N THR A 19 7.58 13.95 -3.14
CA THR A 19 8.02 14.24 -1.75
C THR A 19 7.74 13.03 -0.87
N ILE A 20 8.80 12.49 -0.27
CA ILE A 20 8.75 11.37 0.67
C ILE A 20 8.95 11.92 2.09
N ALA A 21 8.05 11.58 3.00
CA ALA A 21 8.17 11.86 4.42
C ALA A 21 8.83 10.67 5.14
N THR A 22 9.72 10.93 6.09
CA THR A 22 10.43 9.85 6.81
C THR A 22 9.54 9.07 7.78
N VAL A 23 8.49 9.67 8.34
CA VAL A 23 7.49 8.92 9.11
C VAL A 23 6.65 8.05 8.17
N GLY A 24 6.59 6.77 8.47
CA GLY A 24 5.89 5.76 7.66
C GLY A 24 6.53 5.49 6.30
N ALA A 25 7.71 6.07 6.03
CA ALA A 25 8.29 6.17 4.70
C ALA A 25 7.25 6.69 3.67
N ALA A 26 6.42 7.65 4.07
CA ALA A 26 5.20 7.94 3.33
C ALA A 26 5.46 8.70 2.02
N LEU A 27 4.84 8.26 0.92
CA LEU A 27 4.74 9.06 -0.30
C LEU A 27 3.72 10.18 -0.07
N ARG A 28 4.21 11.39 0.25
CA ARG A 28 3.37 12.54 0.60
C ARG A 28 2.84 13.27 -0.62
N GLU A 29 3.67 13.39 -1.65
CA GLU A 29 3.32 14.08 -2.89
C GLU A 29 3.94 13.34 -4.08
N TYR A 30 3.22 13.30 -5.19
CA TYR A 30 3.75 12.94 -6.49
C TYR A 30 3.00 13.71 -7.57
N VAL A 31 3.74 14.53 -8.31
CA VAL A 31 3.22 15.49 -9.29
C VAL A 31 3.99 15.32 -10.60
N VAL A 32 3.27 15.37 -11.72
CA VAL A 32 3.84 15.30 -13.08
C VAL A 32 3.28 16.44 -13.90
N GLY A 33 4.14 17.33 -14.42
CA GLY A 33 3.70 18.46 -15.25
C GLY A 33 2.74 19.41 -14.53
N GLY A 34 2.87 19.53 -13.20
CA GLY A 34 1.97 20.32 -12.36
C GLY A 34 0.63 19.65 -12.04
N ARG A 35 0.44 18.38 -12.40
CA ARG A 35 -0.78 17.61 -12.11
C ARG A 35 -0.50 16.60 -11.00
N GLU A 36 -1.33 16.62 -9.96
CA GLU A 36 -1.25 15.68 -8.83
C GLU A 36 -1.58 14.27 -9.33
N VAL A 37 -0.68 13.32 -9.09
CA VAL A 37 -0.89 11.88 -9.34
C VAL A 37 -1.42 11.20 -8.09
N VAL A 38 -0.85 11.55 -6.93
CA VAL A 38 -1.41 11.24 -5.62
C VAL A 38 -1.91 12.52 -4.98
N ILE A 39 -2.96 12.42 -4.16
CA ILE A 39 -3.45 13.54 -3.36
C ILE A 39 -2.33 13.93 -2.39
N PRO A 40 -2.03 15.22 -2.17
CA PRO A 40 -1.07 15.61 -1.15
C PRO A 40 -1.68 15.54 0.26
N PHE A 41 -0.86 15.34 1.29
CA PHE A 41 -1.24 15.63 2.68
C PHE A 41 -0.29 16.64 3.36
N PRO A 42 -0.76 17.42 4.35
CA PRO A 42 0.07 18.42 5.04
C PRO A 42 1.20 17.76 5.84
N ALA A 43 2.41 18.34 5.78
CA ALA A 43 3.57 17.78 6.48
C ALA A 43 3.47 17.91 8.02
N ASP A 44 2.69 18.87 8.51
CA ASP A 44 2.47 19.19 9.93
C ASP A 44 1.16 18.65 10.50
N GLU A 45 0.45 17.79 9.76
CA GLU A 45 -0.77 17.12 10.22
C GLU A 45 -0.62 15.59 10.15
N LEU A 46 -1.47 14.87 10.91
CA LEU A 46 -1.51 13.42 10.82
C LEU A 46 -2.21 13.06 9.51
N PRO A 47 -1.59 12.28 8.60
CA PRO A 47 -2.27 11.86 7.40
C PRO A 47 -3.49 11.02 7.77
N ALA A 48 -4.65 11.41 7.22
CA ALA A 48 -5.85 10.61 7.32
C ALA A 48 -5.63 9.24 6.64
N ALA A 49 -6.25 8.19 7.17
CA ALA A 49 -6.33 6.88 6.52
C ALA A 49 -5.00 6.34 5.99
N PHE A 50 -3.94 6.43 6.82
CA PHE A 50 -2.61 5.90 6.52
C PHE A 50 -2.00 6.41 5.20
N HIS A 51 -2.45 7.57 4.72
CA HIS A 51 -2.11 8.07 3.39
C HIS A 51 -0.61 8.05 3.11
N GLY A 52 -0.23 7.32 2.07
CA GLY A 52 1.12 7.22 1.54
C GLY A 52 2.02 6.25 2.32
N MET A 53 1.55 5.72 3.46
CA MET A 53 2.37 4.94 4.38
C MET A 53 2.62 3.52 3.87
N VAL A 54 3.77 2.98 4.32
CA VAL A 54 4.10 1.57 4.20
C VAL A 54 3.38 0.76 5.28
N LEU A 55 2.86 -0.41 4.90
CA LEU A 55 2.05 -1.30 5.74
C LEU A 55 2.80 -2.62 5.92
N ALA A 56 3.51 -2.76 7.04
CA ALA A 56 4.30 -3.95 7.37
C ALA A 56 4.44 -4.12 8.89
N PRO A 57 4.56 -5.33 9.44
CA PRO A 57 4.75 -6.60 8.73
C PRO A 57 3.44 -7.29 8.32
N TRP A 58 2.30 -6.60 8.35
CA TRP A 58 1.09 -7.03 7.67
C TRP A 58 0.35 -5.83 7.08
N PRO A 59 -0.15 -5.91 5.84
CA PRO A 59 -1.11 -4.96 5.33
C PRO A 59 -2.51 -5.29 5.87
N ASN A 60 -3.40 -4.30 5.79
CA ASN A 60 -4.79 -4.41 6.22
C ASN A 60 -4.96 -5.01 7.64
N ARG A 61 -6.06 -5.71 7.90
CA ARG A 61 -6.49 -6.11 9.25
C ARG A 61 -5.89 -7.44 9.68
N LEU A 62 -5.70 -7.59 10.98
CA LEU A 62 -5.44 -8.83 11.69
C LEU A 62 -6.50 -9.01 12.78
N ARG A 63 -7.29 -10.08 12.68
CA ARG A 63 -8.42 -10.39 13.57
C ARG A 63 -7.95 -10.48 15.02
N ASP A 64 -8.56 -9.66 15.87
CA ASP A 64 -8.34 -9.61 17.32
C ASP A 64 -6.87 -9.33 17.72
N GLY A 65 -6.03 -8.92 16.76
CA GLY A 65 -4.59 -8.82 16.92
C GLY A 65 -3.91 -10.15 17.24
N LYS A 66 -4.54 -11.30 16.97
CA LYS A 66 -4.06 -12.63 17.42
C LYS A 66 -3.67 -13.51 16.25
N TYR A 67 -2.57 -14.23 16.37
CA TYR A 67 -2.14 -15.22 15.38
C TYR A 67 -1.30 -16.32 16.03
N THR A 68 -1.07 -17.40 15.29
CA THR A 68 -0.19 -18.48 15.71
C THR A 68 0.91 -18.63 14.68
N PHE A 69 2.16 -18.64 15.12
CA PHE A 69 3.30 -18.84 14.23
C PHE A 69 4.30 -19.78 14.90
N ASP A 70 4.77 -20.78 14.17
CA ASP A 70 5.68 -21.83 14.69
C ASP A 70 5.18 -22.46 16.02
N GLY A 71 3.86 -22.68 16.12
CA GLY A 71 3.22 -23.23 17.31
C GLY A 71 3.09 -22.27 18.51
N GLU A 72 3.56 -21.03 18.41
CA GLU A 72 3.45 -20.00 19.44
C GLU A 72 2.21 -19.12 19.19
N GLU A 73 1.34 -18.98 20.20
CA GLU A 73 0.25 -18.01 20.18
C GLU A 73 0.78 -16.61 20.49
N LEU A 74 0.54 -15.67 19.59
CA LEU A 74 1.04 -14.30 19.64
C LEU A 74 -0.12 -13.31 19.56
N GLN A 75 0.03 -12.16 20.24
CA GLN A 75 -0.96 -11.10 20.22
C GLN A 75 -0.34 -9.71 20.16
N VAL A 76 -0.66 -8.96 19.11
CA VAL A 76 -0.33 -7.53 18.93
C VAL A 76 -1.46 -6.64 19.47
N PRO A 77 -1.19 -5.33 19.72
CA PRO A 77 -2.24 -4.39 20.10
C PRO A 77 -3.36 -4.27 19.05
N VAL A 78 -4.60 -4.18 19.51
CA VAL A 78 -5.77 -3.86 18.66
C VAL A 78 -5.75 -2.35 18.39
N SER A 79 -5.27 -1.96 17.20
CA SER A 79 -5.15 -0.55 16.77
C SER A 79 -6.40 0.00 16.08
N GLU A 80 -7.38 -0.84 15.74
CA GLU A 80 -8.70 -0.45 15.23
C GLU A 80 -9.80 -0.96 16.18
N PRO A 81 -10.04 -0.30 17.34
CA PRO A 81 -10.92 -0.81 18.39
C PRO A 81 -12.36 -1.04 17.93
N GLY A 82 -12.88 -0.18 17.03
CA GLY A 82 -14.25 -0.28 16.51
C GLY A 82 -14.53 -1.58 15.74
N ARG A 83 -13.49 -2.21 15.17
CA ARG A 83 -13.59 -3.50 14.47
C ARG A 83 -12.88 -4.64 15.21
N GLY A 84 -12.27 -4.35 16.36
CA GLY A 84 -11.53 -5.32 17.15
C GLY A 84 -10.34 -5.92 16.40
N THR A 85 -9.66 -5.14 15.55
CA THR A 85 -8.59 -5.60 14.66
C THR A 85 -7.29 -4.83 14.93
N ALA A 86 -6.16 -5.46 14.61
CA ALA A 86 -4.89 -4.75 14.45
C ALA A 86 -4.72 -4.39 12.98
N LEU A 87 -4.54 -3.12 12.67
CA LEU A 87 -4.58 -2.58 11.32
C LEU A 87 -3.19 -2.06 10.90
N HIS A 88 -2.74 -2.48 9.72
CA HIS A 88 -1.59 -1.95 8.97
C HIS A 88 -0.19 -2.08 9.60
N GLY A 89 0.01 -3.11 10.43
CA GLY A 89 1.36 -3.43 10.89
C GLY A 89 1.90 -2.50 11.96
N LEU A 90 3.23 -2.36 11.98
CA LEU A 90 4.01 -1.73 13.05
C LEU A 90 4.89 -0.58 12.56
N VAL A 91 4.97 -0.33 11.24
CA VAL A 91 5.93 0.62 10.66
C VAL A 91 5.31 1.91 10.13
N SER A 92 3.98 2.00 10.01
CA SER A 92 3.31 3.17 9.43
C SER A 92 3.53 4.46 10.20
N TRP A 93 3.79 4.37 11.51
CA TRP A 93 4.06 5.51 12.39
C TRP A 93 5.51 5.55 12.88
N ALA A 94 6.37 4.68 12.36
CA ALA A 94 7.80 4.70 12.67
C ALA A 94 8.48 5.83 11.91
N ASN A 95 9.49 6.46 12.50
CA ASN A 95 10.36 7.39 11.78
C ASN A 95 11.53 6.61 11.16
N TRP A 96 11.61 6.59 9.84
CA TRP A 96 12.63 5.85 9.09
C TRP A 96 13.89 6.70 8.93
N SER A 97 15.05 6.05 8.91
CA SER A 97 16.32 6.74 8.68
C SER A 97 16.60 6.87 7.19
N VAL A 98 17.10 8.03 6.76
CA VAL A 98 17.60 8.20 5.39
C VAL A 98 18.94 7.48 5.26
N ASP A 99 18.98 6.44 4.41
CA ASP A 99 20.20 5.68 4.12
C ASP A 99 20.98 6.32 2.97
N SER A 100 20.30 6.72 1.90
CA SER A 100 20.89 7.46 0.79
C SER A 100 19.90 8.39 0.12
N VAL A 101 20.40 9.47 -0.48
CA VAL A 101 19.59 10.44 -1.23
C VAL A 101 20.38 10.98 -2.42
N SER A 102 19.70 11.13 -3.54
CA SER A 102 20.14 11.83 -4.74
C SER A 102 19.02 12.76 -5.22
N GLU A 103 19.23 13.44 -6.36
CA GLU A 103 18.19 14.26 -6.97
C GLU A 103 16.96 13.44 -7.40
N THR A 104 17.15 12.19 -7.82
CA THR A 104 16.10 11.37 -8.42
C THR A 104 15.69 10.18 -7.56
N ALA A 105 16.39 9.89 -6.46
CA ALA A 105 16.07 8.75 -5.60
C ALA A 105 16.36 8.99 -4.11
N VAL A 106 15.59 8.35 -3.24
CA VAL A 106 15.88 8.23 -1.80
C VAL A 106 15.68 6.79 -1.35
N THR A 107 16.61 6.29 -0.52
CA THR A 107 16.45 5.03 0.21
C THR A 107 16.26 5.34 1.68
N LEU A 108 15.15 4.87 2.26
CA LEU A 108 14.86 4.90 3.67
C LEU A 108 15.05 3.50 4.27
N ALA A 109 15.55 3.42 5.49
CA ALA A 109 15.75 2.17 6.21
C ALA A 109 15.11 2.20 7.59
N TYR A 110 14.57 1.05 8.01
CA TYR A 110 14.03 0.85 9.34
C TYR A 110 14.26 -0.60 9.80
N GLU A 111 14.89 -0.76 10.96
CA GLU A 111 14.97 -2.05 11.65
C GLU A 111 13.84 -2.13 12.68
N LEU A 112 12.82 -2.92 12.37
CA LEU A 112 11.73 -3.22 13.29
C LEU A 112 12.26 -4.14 14.40
N PRO A 113 12.31 -3.67 15.67
CA PRO A 113 12.77 -4.50 16.76
C PRO A 113 11.73 -5.57 17.11
N ALA A 114 12.20 -6.65 17.72
CA ALA A 114 11.32 -7.61 18.38
C ALA A 114 10.50 -6.91 19.47
N SER A 115 9.19 -7.13 19.48
CA SER A 115 8.25 -6.49 20.39
C SER A 115 7.22 -7.49 20.92
N PRO A 116 6.50 -7.16 22.03
CA PRO A 116 5.39 -7.99 22.49
C PRO A 116 4.38 -8.22 21.36
N GLY A 117 4.05 -9.48 21.11
CA GLY A 117 3.14 -9.86 20.03
C GLY A 117 3.77 -10.03 18.66
N TYR A 118 4.97 -9.49 18.42
CA TYR A 118 5.77 -9.75 17.21
C TYR A 118 7.26 -9.85 17.58
N PRO A 119 7.71 -10.97 18.18
CA PRO A 119 9.07 -11.10 18.71
C PRO A 119 10.06 -11.53 17.62
N PHE A 120 10.06 -10.81 16.49
CA PHE A 120 10.94 -11.02 15.35
C PHE A 120 11.65 -9.71 14.99
N GLN A 121 12.84 -9.81 14.41
CA GLN A 121 13.61 -8.65 13.96
C GLN A 121 13.61 -8.60 12.43
N LEU A 122 13.08 -7.51 11.88
CA LEU A 122 12.90 -7.32 10.45
C LEU A 122 13.57 -6.02 10.03
N ALA A 123 14.55 -6.10 9.12
CA ALA A 123 15.11 -4.93 8.48
C ALA A 123 14.33 -4.65 7.19
N LEU A 124 13.92 -3.40 7.00
CA LEU A 124 13.26 -2.90 5.80
C LEU A 124 14.12 -1.81 5.19
N ALA A 125 14.33 -1.89 3.87
CA ALA A 125 14.89 -0.80 3.08
C ALA A 125 13.93 -0.51 1.92
N ILE A 126 13.52 0.75 1.78
CA ILE A 126 12.61 1.18 0.72
C ILE A 126 13.24 2.29 -0.10
N THR A 127 13.29 2.10 -1.41
CA THR A 127 13.82 3.06 -2.37
C THR A 127 12.69 3.61 -3.22
N TYR A 128 12.54 4.93 -3.21
CA TYR A 128 11.71 5.68 -4.15
C TYR A 128 12.64 6.26 -5.22
N ALA A 129 12.35 6.00 -6.49
CA ALA A 129 13.18 6.46 -7.61
C ALA A 129 12.32 6.98 -8.77
N LEU A 130 12.59 8.20 -9.20
CA LEU A 130 12.02 8.80 -10.41
C LEU A 130 12.85 8.40 -11.64
N GLY A 131 12.17 7.97 -12.71
CA GLY A 131 12.78 7.58 -13.98
C GLY A 131 11.88 7.89 -15.17
N GLU A 132 12.26 7.41 -16.35
CA GLU A 132 11.49 7.60 -17.60
C GLU A 132 10.09 6.96 -17.51
N ASP A 133 9.95 5.88 -16.75
CA ASP A 133 8.69 5.15 -16.54
C ASP A 133 7.89 5.65 -15.33
N GLY A 134 8.20 6.83 -14.79
CA GLY A 134 7.55 7.42 -13.61
C GLY A 134 8.26 7.12 -12.29
N LEU A 135 7.49 7.00 -11.21
CA LEU A 135 7.98 6.69 -9.87
C LEU A 135 7.98 5.17 -9.66
N THR A 136 9.15 4.62 -9.33
CA THR A 136 9.31 3.20 -8.93
C THR A 136 9.61 3.13 -7.43
N ILE A 137 8.97 2.19 -6.75
CA ILE A 137 9.15 1.89 -5.34
C ILE A 137 9.63 0.46 -5.20
N THR A 138 10.81 0.29 -4.60
CA THR A 138 11.42 -1.01 -4.32
C THR A 138 11.58 -1.18 -2.83
N THR A 139 10.96 -2.21 -2.24
CA THR A 139 11.15 -2.56 -0.83
C THR A 139 11.88 -3.89 -0.72
N VAL A 140 12.95 -3.91 0.07
CA VAL A 140 13.67 -5.12 0.47
C VAL A 140 13.41 -5.35 1.95
N ALA A 141 12.88 -6.52 2.27
CA ALA A 141 12.64 -6.98 3.62
C ALA A 141 13.58 -8.13 3.95
N ARG A 142 14.30 -8.03 5.07
CA ARG A 142 15.28 -9.03 5.50
C ARG A 142 15.03 -9.47 6.92
N ASN A 143 14.98 -10.78 7.13
CA ASN A 143 15.04 -11.32 8.48
C ASN A 143 16.47 -11.20 9.03
N VAL A 144 16.67 -10.30 9.99
CA VAL A 144 17.96 -10.10 10.68
C VAL A 144 18.02 -10.80 12.04
N GLY A 145 16.95 -11.51 12.41
CA GLY A 145 16.85 -12.30 13.63
C GLY A 145 17.38 -13.73 13.46
N ALA A 146 17.20 -14.52 14.52
CA ALA A 146 17.70 -15.90 14.60
C ALA A 146 16.62 -16.98 14.33
N ARG A 147 15.36 -16.59 14.15
CA ARG A 147 14.24 -17.51 13.87
C ARG A 147 13.46 -17.04 12.64
N ALA A 148 12.80 -17.96 11.94
CA ALA A 148 11.90 -17.63 10.85
C ALA A 148 10.82 -16.63 11.31
N LEU A 149 10.35 -15.76 10.43
CA LEU A 149 9.33 -14.76 10.75
C LEU A 149 8.19 -14.71 9.73
N PRO A 150 6.93 -14.43 10.13
CA PRO A 150 5.83 -14.15 9.23
C PRO A 150 5.87 -12.70 8.76
N TYR A 151 5.57 -12.46 7.50
CA TYR A 151 5.68 -11.15 6.87
C TYR A 151 4.66 -10.97 5.74
N GLY A 152 4.16 -9.75 5.61
CA GLY A 152 3.39 -9.24 4.49
C GLY A 152 3.64 -7.74 4.34
N LEU A 153 3.44 -7.25 3.12
CA LEU A 153 3.69 -5.86 2.75
C LEU A 153 2.54 -5.30 1.93
N GLY A 154 2.21 -4.03 2.18
CA GLY A 154 1.34 -3.23 1.34
C GLY A 154 1.69 -1.76 1.43
N PHE A 155 1.01 -0.95 0.61
CA PHE A 155 1.20 0.49 0.52
C PHE A 155 -0.14 1.16 0.43
N HIS A 156 -0.27 2.37 0.97
CA HIS A 156 -1.54 3.08 1.03
C HIS A 156 -1.59 4.41 0.23
N PRO A 157 -1.16 4.44 -1.05
CA PRO A 157 -1.22 5.66 -1.86
C PRO A 157 -2.68 6.04 -2.18
N TRP A 158 -3.03 7.32 -2.09
CA TRP A 158 -4.32 7.84 -2.56
C TRP A 158 -4.14 8.59 -3.87
N PHE A 159 -4.69 8.06 -4.96
CA PHE A 159 -4.56 8.62 -6.30
C PHE A 159 -5.56 9.74 -6.54
N ALA A 160 -5.07 10.83 -7.14
CA ALA A 160 -5.85 12.02 -7.42
C ALA A 160 -6.75 11.82 -8.67
N PRO A 161 -7.94 12.44 -8.70
CA PRO A 161 -8.92 12.30 -9.79
C PRO A 161 -8.75 13.35 -10.91
N GLY A 162 -7.55 13.88 -11.11
CA GLY A 162 -7.24 14.79 -12.22
C GLY A 162 -7.96 16.14 -12.17
N GLY A 163 -8.25 16.67 -10.98
CA GLY A 163 -9.01 17.92 -10.81
C GLY A 163 -10.52 17.80 -11.08
N THR A 164 -11.04 16.57 -11.14
CA THR A 164 -12.49 16.29 -11.23
C THR A 164 -12.96 15.43 -10.05
N PRO A 165 -14.26 15.32 -9.77
CA PRO A 165 -14.75 14.36 -8.78
C PRO A 165 -14.42 12.91 -9.19
N VAL A 166 -14.19 12.02 -8.22
CA VAL A 166 -13.95 10.58 -8.45
C VAL A 166 -15.04 9.94 -9.31
N ASP A 167 -16.29 10.41 -9.22
CA ASP A 167 -17.42 9.91 -10.03
C ASP A 167 -17.24 10.12 -11.54
N ARG A 168 -16.30 10.98 -11.95
CA ARG A 168 -15.95 11.19 -13.36
C ARG A 168 -14.75 10.35 -13.82
N CYS A 169 -14.14 9.60 -12.92
CA CYS A 169 -13.04 8.71 -13.22
C CYS A 169 -13.54 7.32 -13.65
N THR A 170 -12.65 6.59 -14.31
CA THR A 170 -12.80 5.16 -14.54
C THR A 170 -11.69 4.39 -13.83
N LEU A 171 -11.95 3.14 -13.48
CA LEU A 171 -10.96 2.23 -12.92
C LEU A 171 -10.92 0.93 -13.72
N GLN A 172 -9.71 0.50 -14.08
CA GLN A 172 -9.43 -0.87 -14.53
C GLN A 172 -8.46 -1.50 -13.52
N LEU A 173 -8.60 -2.79 -13.26
CA LEU A 173 -7.74 -3.59 -12.40
C LEU A 173 -7.55 -5.00 -12.97
N ASP A 174 -6.31 -5.43 -13.07
CA ASP A 174 -5.94 -6.74 -13.63
C ASP A 174 -6.07 -7.85 -12.57
N ALA A 175 -7.31 -8.18 -12.19
CA ALA A 175 -7.63 -9.23 -11.22
C ALA A 175 -8.97 -9.90 -11.56
N SER A 176 -9.15 -11.18 -11.19
CA SER A 176 -10.31 -11.98 -11.62
C SER A 176 -11.26 -12.39 -10.51
N SER A 177 -10.90 -12.17 -9.25
CA SER A 177 -11.75 -12.45 -8.09
C SER A 177 -11.73 -11.29 -7.11
N ARG A 178 -12.80 -11.15 -6.33
CA ARG A 178 -12.87 -10.24 -5.18
C ARG A 178 -12.99 -11.02 -3.88
N VAL A 179 -12.42 -10.47 -2.82
CA VAL A 179 -12.56 -10.98 -1.46
C VAL A 179 -13.95 -10.64 -0.94
N THR A 180 -14.59 -11.59 -0.28
CA THR A 180 -15.82 -11.35 0.51
C THR A 180 -15.44 -11.18 1.97
N VAL A 181 -16.16 -10.31 2.68
CA VAL A 181 -15.82 -9.94 4.06
C VAL A 181 -17.02 -10.00 5.01
N ASP A 182 -16.74 -10.17 6.30
CA ASP A 182 -17.71 -10.01 7.38
C ASP A 182 -17.96 -8.52 7.72
N ASP A 183 -18.80 -8.26 8.72
CA ASP A 183 -19.14 -6.90 9.19
C ASP A 183 -17.94 -6.14 9.77
N ARG A 184 -16.86 -6.85 10.12
CA ARG A 184 -15.59 -6.28 10.59
C ARG A 184 -14.61 -6.06 9.44
N LEU A 185 -15.03 -6.25 8.19
CA LEU A 185 -14.20 -6.23 6.98
C LEU A 185 -13.06 -7.25 7.02
N LEU A 186 -13.28 -8.39 7.69
CA LEU A 186 -12.32 -9.50 7.67
C LEU A 186 -12.71 -10.52 6.60
N PRO A 187 -11.76 -11.10 5.85
CA PRO A 187 -12.06 -12.05 4.78
C PRO A 187 -12.85 -13.26 5.25
N THR A 188 -13.83 -13.65 4.45
CA THR A 188 -14.64 -14.88 4.59
C THR A 188 -14.49 -15.84 3.41
N GLY A 189 -13.79 -15.41 2.36
CA GLY A 189 -13.54 -16.18 1.14
C GLY A 189 -13.37 -15.24 -0.06
N SER A 190 -13.40 -15.78 -1.27
CA SER A 190 -13.38 -15.01 -2.52
C SER A 190 -14.44 -15.52 -3.50
N VAL A 191 -14.87 -14.64 -4.41
CA VAL A 191 -15.79 -14.95 -5.51
C VAL A 191 -15.26 -14.34 -6.81
N PRO A 192 -15.54 -14.94 -7.99
CA PRO A 192 -15.24 -14.30 -9.26
C PRO A 192 -15.86 -12.90 -9.35
N VAL A 193 -15.16 -11.98 -10.02
CA VAL A 193 -15.70 -10.62 -10.22
C VAL A 193 -16.92 -10.61 -11.14
N ASP A 194 -17.89 -9.76 -10.80
CA ASP A 194 -19.10 -9.49 -11.57
C ASP A 194 -19.61 -8.06 -11.33
N GLY A 195 -20.49 -7.56 -12.21
CA GLY A 195 -21.11 -6.24 -12.08
C GLY A 195 -20.10 -5.11 -11.88
N ASP A 196 -20.34 -4.28 -10.87
CA ASP A 196 -19.47 -3.14 -10.53
C ASP A 196 -18.06 -3.56 -10.08
N PHE A 197 -17.86 -4.83 -9.68
CA PHE A 197 -16.56 -5.36 -9.26
C PHE A 197 -15.74 -5.95 -10.42
N ASP A 198 -16.32 -6.10 -11.62
CA ASP A 198 -15.58 -6.57 -12.81
C ASP A 198 -14.79 -5.44 -13.47
N LEU A 199 -13.67 -5.11 -12.83
CA LEU A 199 -12.76 -4.04 -13.25
C LEU A 199 -11.74 -4.50 -14.30
N ARG A 200 -11.89 -5.69 -14.91
CA ARG A 200 -10.93 -6.19 -15.94
C ARG A 200 -10.90 -5.32 -17.20
N ALA A 201 -11.93 -4.51 -17.40
CA ALA A 201 -11.97 -3.39 -18.33
C ALA A 201 -12.30 -2.11 -17.56
N ALA A 202 -12.02 -0.94 -18.15
CA ALA A 202 -12.32 0.35 -17.53
C ALA A 202 -13.81 0.47 -17.17
N TRP A 203 -14.07 0.69 -15.88
CA TRP A 203 -15.41 0.80 -15.30
C TRP A 203 -15.62 2.19 -14.70
N SER A 204 -16.84 2.73 -14.78
CA SER A 204 -17.18 4.04 -14.22
C SER A 204 -17.19 4.00 -12.70
N LEU A 205 -16.59 4.99 -12.04
CA LEU A 205 -16.66 5.13 -10.58
C LEU A 205 -17.89 5.93 -10.10
N ASP A 206 -18.75 6.39 -11.02
CA ASP A 206 -19.99 7.12 -10.69
C ASP A 206 -20.93 6.30 -9.81
N GLY A 207 -21.14 6.75 -8.58
CA GLY A 207 -22.02 6.09 -7.62
C GLY A 207 -21.50 4.76 -7.07
N VAL A 208 -20.24 4.42 -7.36
CA VAL A 208 -19.60 3.18 -6.90
C VAL A 208 -18.76 3.48 -5.66
N ALA A 209 -18.96 2.71 -4.60
CA ALA A 209 -18.19 2.78 -3.36
C ALA A 209 -17.43 1.45 -3.16
N PHE A 210 -16.11 1.55 -3.00
CA PHE A 210 -15.25 0.42 -2.70
C PHE A 210 -14.54 0.61 -1.36
N ASP A 211 -14.40 -0.49 -0.64
CA ASP A 211 -13.41 -0.73 0.41
C ASP A 211 -13.08 -2.23 0.37
N ASP A 212 -12.63 -2.67 -0.79
CA ASP A 212 -12.63 -4.08 -1.20
C ASP A 212 -11.26 -4.53 -1.70
N ALA A 213 -10.98 -5.83 -1.60
CA ALA A 213 -9.76 -6.44 -2.12
C ALA A 213 -10.05 -7.31 -3.35
N TRP A 214 -9.21 -7.20 -4.36
CA TRP A 214 -9.16 -8.08 -5.52
C TRP A 214 -7.95 -9.00 -5.44
N VAL A 215 -8.18 -10.26 -5.80
CA VAL A 215 -7.20 -11.36 -5.81
C VAL A 215 -7.27 -12.11 -7.14
N ASP A 216 -6.50 -13.19 -7.29
CA ASP A 216 -6.31 -13.88 -8.56
C ASP A 216 -5.85 -12.88 -9.64
N VAL A 217 -4.74 -12.20 -9.30
CA VAL A 217 -4.07 -11.17 -10.08
C VAL A 217 -3.69 -11.72 -11.46
N ILE A 218 -3.94 -10.92 -12.50
CA ILE A 218 -3.70 -11.26 -13.91
C ILE A 218 -2.41 -10.56 -14.36
N PRO A 219 -1.27 -11.27 -14.44
CA PRO A 219 -0.03 -10.66 -14.89
C PRO A 219 0.02 -10.47 -16.41
N ASP A 220 0.72 -9.43 -16.86
CA ASP A 220 1.18 -9.21 -18.22
C ASP A 220 2.34 -10.16 -18.58
N GLY A 221 2.85 -10.04 -19.82
CA GLY A 221 3.96 -10.87 -20.29
C GLY A 221 5.30 -10.66 -19.55
N GLN A 222 5.41 -9.64 -18.71
CA GLN A 222 6.56 -9.36 -17.86
C GLN A 222 6.30 -9.71 -16.37
N GLY A 223 5.14 -10.31 -16.07
CA GLY A 223 4.77 -10.67 -14.70
C GLY A 223 4.21 -9.52 -13.87
N ARG A 224 3.91 -8.36 -14.47
CA ARG A 224 3.31 -7.23 -13.77
C ARG A 224 1.80 -7.28 -13.85
N SER A 225 1.11 -6.88 -12.80
CA SER A 225 -0.32 -6.55 -12.87
C SER A 225 -0.52 -5.06 -12.81
N TRP A 226 -1.64 -4.58 -13.36
CA TRP A 226 -1.91 -3.16 -13.48
C TRP A 226 -3.23 -2.74 -12.84
N ALA A 227 -3.22 -1.53 -12.32
CA ALA A 227 -4.41 -0.72 -12.10
C ALA A 227 -4.32 0.54 -12.98
N ARG A 228 -5.44 1.01 -13.52
CA ARG A 228 -5.50 2.22 -14.33
C ARG A 228 -6.65 3.10 -13.88
N LEU A 229 -6.32 4.27 -13.35
CA LEU A 229 -7.29 5.30 -12.99
C LEU A 229 -7.38 6.31 -14.13
N GLY A 230 -8.43 6.22 -14.94
CA GLY A 230 -8.71 7.13 -16.04
C GLY A 230 -9.35 8.41 -15.54
N TRP A 231 -8.87 9.55 -16.02
CA TRP A 231 -9.41 10.88 -15.73
C TRP A 231 -10.36 11.36 -16.83
N ALA A 232 -11.19 12.34 -16.49
CA ALA A 232 -12.21 12.87 -17.40
C ALA A 232 -11.64 13.57 -18.66
N ASP A 233 -10.38 14.02 -18.61
CA ASP A 233 -9.68 14.63 -19.75
C ASP A 233 -8.95 13.62 -20.65
N GLY A 234 -9.04 12.33 -20.33
CA GLY A 234 -8.44 11.23 -21.08
C GLY A 234 -7.05 10.83 -20.62
N SER A 235 -6.41 11.56 -19.70
CA SER A 235 -5.19 11.09 -19.05
C SER A 235 -5.46 9.90 -18.13
N THR A 236 -4.44 9.11 -17.86
CA THR A 236 -4.55 7.93 -17.01
C THR A 236 -3.37 7.86 -16.04
N VAL A 237 -3.67 7.62 -14.77
CA VAL A 237 -2.64 7.15 -13.83
C VAL A 237 -2.56 5.64 -13.98
N GLU A 238 -1.43 5.16 -14.49
CA GLU A 238 -1.12 3.73 -14.55
C GLU A 238 -0.28 3.34 -13.34
N ILE A 239 -0.75 2.34 -12.60
CA ILE A 239 -0.05 1.72 -11.48
C ILE A 239 0.27 0.29 -11.87
N TRP A 240 1.51 -0.15 -11.65
CA TRP A 240 1.90 -1.53 -11.85
C TRP A 240 2.52 -2.09 -10.58
N ALA A 241 2.32 -3.39 -10.35
CA ALA A 241 3.02 -4.13 -9.31
C ALA A 241 3.65 -5.38 -9.89
N GLY A 242 4.86 -5.70 -9.44
CA GLY A 242 5.61 -6.86 -9.88
C GLY A 242 4.99 -8.20 -9.44
N PRO A 243 5.64 -9.33 -9.79
CA PRO A 243 5.09 -10.69 -9.58
C PRO A 243 4.78 -11.07 -8.13
N GLU A 244 5.36 -10.34 -7.18
CA GLU A 244 5.14 -10.54 -5.74
C GLU A 244 3.80 -9.98 -5.26
N ALA A 245 3.11 -9.14 -6.04
CA ALA A 245 1.76 -8.69 -5.72
C ALA A 245 0.77 -9.85 -5.81
N LYS A 246 0.00 -10.06 -4.74
CA LYS A 246 -1.04 -11.11 -4.65
C LYS A 246 -2.44 -10.53 -4.53
N ALA A 247 -2.54 -9.27 -4.11
CA ALA A 247 -3.81 -8.58 -3.99
C ALA A 247 -3.68 -7.10 -4.32
N TRP A 248 -4.82 -6.52 -4.68
CA TRP A 248 -5.04 -5.09 -4.81
C TRP A 248 -6.19 -4.69 -3.90
N GLN A 249 -5.95 -3.85 -2.89
CA GLN A 249 -7.04 -3.22 -2.13
C GLN A 249 -7.41 -1.91 -2.81
N VAL A 250 -8.71 -1.64 -2.96
CA VAL A 250 -9.21 -0.38 -3.52
C VAL A 250 -10.20 0.25 -2.55
N CYS A 251 -9.96 1.51 -2.18
CA CYS A 251 -10.87 2.30 -1.38
C CYS A 251 -11.19 3.62 -2.09
N THR A 252 -12.47 3.91 -2.32
CA THR A 252 -12.89 5.19 -2.92
C THR A 252 -13.12 6.29 -1.88
N GLY A 253 -12.90 6.03 -0.59
CA GLY A 253 -12.91 7.05 0.46
C GLY A 253 -14.30 7.51 0.93
N ASP A 254 -15.36 6.79 0.60
CA ASP A 254 -16.76 7.11 0.96
C ASP A 254 -17.01 7.15 2.46
N VAL A 255 -16.43 6.19 3.16
CA VAL A 255 -16.62 5.96 4.60
C VAL A 255 -15.37 6.29 5.41
N VAL A 256 -14.37 6.89 4.76
CA VAL A 256 -13.08 7.22 5.34
C VAL A 256 -13.09 8.67 5.78
N GLU A 257 -13.07 8.86 7.10
CA GLU A 257 -13.02 10.19 7.71
C GLU A 257 -11.81 10.98 7.20
N GLY A 258 -12.04 12.23 6.79
CA GLY A 258 -10.99 13.12 6.29
C GLY A 258 -10.65 12.96 4.81
N VAL A 259 -11.11 11.90 4.12
CA VAL A 259 -10.85 11.72 2.68
C VAL A 259 -12.07 12.09 1.82
N HIS A 260 -13.29 11.72 2.23
CA HIS A 260 -14.55 12.17 1.60
C HIS A 260 -14.58 12.05 0.05
N ARG A 261 -14.14 10.91 -0.51
CA ARG A 261 -13.96 10.67 -1.96
C ARG A 261 -13.10 11.71 -2.69
N ALA A 262 -12.11 12.32 -2.02
CA ALA A 262 -11.16 13.23 -2.66
C ALA A 262 -10.24 12.52 -3.68
N GLY A 263 -10.11 11.20 -3.59
CA GLY A 263 -9.46 10.34 -4.57
C GLY A 263 -9.61 8.87 -4.19
N VAL A 264 -8.78 8.01 -4.78
CA VAL A 264 -8.93 6.54 -4.68
C VAL A 264 -7.66 5.91 -4.16
N ALA A 265 -7.71 5.21 -3.03
CA ALA A 265 -6.61 4.35 -2.60
C ALA A 265 -6.56 3.12 -3.50
N ILE A 266 -5.39 2.84 -4.08
CA ILE A 266 -5.15 1.64 -4.91
C ILE A 266 -3.86 1.01 -4.40
N GLU A 267 -4.01 -0.05 -3.63
CA GLU A 267 -2.99 -0.57 -2.73
C GLU A 267 -2.46 -1.91 -3.24
N PRO A 268 -1.25 -1.96 -3.81
CA PRO A 268 -0.61 -3.23 -4.12
C PRO A 268 -0.16 -3.92 -2.83
N MET A 269 -0.53 -5.19 -2.64
CA MET A 269 -0.20 -5.97 -1.44
C MET A 269 0.35 -7.35 -1.78
N THR A 270 1.26 -7.85 -0.95
CA THR A 270 1.82 -9.21 -1.07
C THR A 270 0.93 -10.28 -0.47
N CYS A 271 -0.08 -9.89 0.32
CA CYS A 271 -1.06 -10.78 0.94
C CYS A 271 -2.34 -10.01 1.27
N ILE A 272 -3.43 -10.72 1.52
CA ILE A 272 -4.72 -10.14 1.91
C ILE A 272 -4.78 -9.85 3.42
N ALA A 273 -5.86 -9.19 3.85
CA ALA A 273 -6.19 -9.07 5.28
C ALA A 273 -6.23 -10.45 5.96
N ASP A 274 -5.87 -10.48 7.24
CA ASP A 274 -5.88 -11.64 8.13
C ASP A 274 -4.89 -12.76 7.74
N ALA A 275 -3.99 -12.53 6.79
CA ALA A 275 -3.00 -13.51 6.30
C ALA A 275 -2.12 -14.11 7.41
N PHE A 276 -1.84 -13.37 8.49
CA PHE A 276 -1.10 -13.89 9.66
C PHE A 276 -1.84 -15.05 10.35
N ARG A 277 -3.17 -15.13 10.22
CA ARG A 277 -4.00 -16.21 10.76
C ARG A 277 -4.33 -17.27 9.72
N THR A 278 -4.65 -16.87 8.51
CA THR A 278 -5.10 -17.81 7.46
C THR A 278 -3.92 -18.48 6.77
N GLY A 279 -2.77 -17.82 6.71
CA GLY A 279 -1.60 -18.24 5.92
C GLY A 279 -1.70 -17.86 4.44
N ASP A 280 -2.79 -17.22 4.01
CA ASP A 280 -3.03 -16.90 2.60
C ASP A 280 -1.99 -15.89 2.10
N ASP A 281 -1.14 -16.34 1.18
CA ASP A 281 -0.01 -15.59 0.63
C ASP A 281 0.94 -14.98 1.69
N LEU A 282 0.91 -15.50 2.92
CA LEU A 282 1.80 -15.07 3.99
C LEU A 282 3.23 -15.47 3.67
N ILE A 283 4.14 -14.50 3.66
CA ILE A 283 5.56 -14.76 3.42
C ILE A 283 6.18 -15.22 4.74
N THR A 284 6.97 -16.29 4.68
CA THR A 284 7.84 -16.69 5.79
C THR A 284 9.29 -16.46 5.39
N LEU A 285 10.00 -15.61 6.14
CA LEU A 285 11.42 -15.34 5.92
C LEU A 285 12.26 -16.15 6.91
N GLU A 286 13.07 -17.07 6.40
CA GLU A 286 14.11 -17.75 7.18
C GLU A 286 15.19 -16.76 7.66
N PRO A 287 15.95 -17.07 8.72
CA PRO A 287 17.05 -16.22 9.17
C PRO A 287 18.02 -15.87 8.03
N GLY A 288 18.22 -14.56 7.81
CA GLY A 288 19.07 -14.04 6.74
C GLY A 288 18.43 -14.01 5.35
N ALA A 289 17.23 -14.55 5.17
CA ALA A 289 16.51 -14.49 3.90
C ALA A 289 15.95 -13.08 3.64
N GLU A 290 15.79 -12.78 2.35
CA GLU A 290 15.30 -11.50 1.84
C GLU A 290 14.09 -11.72 0.93
N HIS A 291 13.17 -10.75 0.95
CA HIS A 291 12.07 -10.61 -0.02
C HIS A 291 12.10 -9.21 -0.61
N THR A 292 11.91 -9.12 -1.92
CA THR A 292 11.91 -7.84 -2.64
C THR A 292 10.57 -7.65 -3.32
N PHE A 293 9.88 -6.56 -3.00
CA PHE A 293 8.66 -6.15 -3.69
C PHE A 293 8.90 -4.85 -4.46
N VAL A 294 8.53 -4.84 -5.75
CA VAL A 294 8.68 -3.69 -6.64
C VAL A 294 7.33 -3.35 -7.25
N TRP A 295 6.97 -2.07 -7.21
CA TRP A 295 5.79 -1.52 -7.86
C TRP A 295 6.08 -0.09 -8.31
N GLY A 296 5.21 0.51 -9.11
CA GLY A 296 5.42 1.87 -9.58
C GLY A 296 4.18 2.49 -10.22
N MET A 297 4.31 3.77 -10.57
CA MET A 297 3.22 4.57 -11.10
C MET A 297 3.70 5.65 -12.07
N ARG A 298 2.88 5.96 -13.06
CA ARG A 298 3.09 7.06 -14.02
C ARG A 298 1.79 7.69 -14.45
N LEU A 299 1.88 8.93 -14.93
CA LEU A 299 0.79 9.64 -15.59
C LEU A 299 1.03 9.59 -17.10
N VAL A 300 0.03 9.14 -17.87
CA VAL A 300 0.05 9.08 -19.34
C VAL A 300 -1.10 9.84 -19.97
#